data_AF-A0A7C9D477-F1
#
_entry.id   AF-A0A7C9D477-F1
#
_cell.length_a   1.000
_cell.length_b   1.000
_cell.length_c   1.000
_cell.angle_alpha   90.00
_cell.angle_beta   90.00
_cell.angle_gamma   90.00
#
_symmetry.space_group_name_H-M   'P 1'
#
loop_
_entity.id
_entity.type
_entity.pdbx_description
1 polymer ?
#
loop_
_entity_poly.entity_id
_entity_poly.type
_entity_poly.pdbx_seq_one_letter_code
_entity_poly.pdbx_strand_id
1 'polypeptide(L)'
;QNQFNIKAILAKIYKLAIGEKNVGDFNLDPLVRKLRNIVDQNKYLLVLDDVWAEDRIKCNELLEILIGAGHVANKGSRIVVTTRSKKTAAVMRCNHPYELQGLSDEDSWLLFKITSGMEQENLHDLVKMGKDIVRKCANVPLAIKVVGSFLYGQNEDTWRCIQQHGLSATRKDENSIIPILKFSYEQLSP
;
A
#
# COMPACT_ATOMS: atom_id res chain seq x y z
N GLN A 1 -17.80 1.14 1.42
CA GLN A 1 -17.10 1.21 2.71
C GLN A 1 -16.87 -0.22 3.23
N ASN A 2 -15.64 -0.71 3.26
CA ASN A 2 -15.31 -1.95 3.96
C ASN A 2 -15.32 -1.65 5.46
N GLN A 3 -16.43 -1.95 6.11
CA GLN A 3 -16.56 -1.82 7.55
C GLN A 3 -15.51 -2.70 8.23
N PHE A 4 -14.74 -2.14 9.16
CA PHE A 4 -13.77 -2.89 9.97
C PHE A 4 -14.50 -3.98 10.77
N ASN A 5 -14.51 -5.19 10.22
CA ASN A 5 -15.27 -6.33 10.73
C ASN A 5 -14.29 -7.36 11.33
N ILE A 6 -14.23 -7.38 12.65
CA ILE A 6 -13.33 -8.24 13.43
C ILE A 6 -13.55 -9.71 13.07
N LYS A 7 -14.81 -10.19 13.02
CA LYS A 7 -15.10 -11.60 12.67
C LYS A 7 -14.51 -11.97 11.32
N ALA A 8 -14.70 -11.12 10.30
CA ALA A 8 -14.18 -11.36 8.96
C ALA A 8 -12.64 -11.35 8.91
N ILE A 9 -12.00 -10.43 9.65
CA ILE A 9 -10.54 -10.34 9.75
C ILE A 9 -9.99 -11.60 10.41
N LEU A 10 -10.50 -11.97 11.58
CA LEU A 10 -10.09 -13.17 12.31
C LEU A 10 -10.30 -14.43 11.47
N ALA A 11 -11.42 -14.55 10.76
CA ALA A 11 -11.69 -15.72 9.92
C ALA A 11 -10.66 -15.84 8.79
N LYS A 12 -10.25 -14.72 8.18
CA LYS A 12 -9.18 -14.70 7.18
C LYS A 12 -7.83 -15.10 7.78
N ILE A 13 -7.46 -14.56 8.94
CA ILE A 13 -6.20 -14.89 9.62
C ILE A 13 -6.18 -16.38 9.97
N TYR A 14 -7.27 -16.91 10.53
CA TYR A 14 -7.36 -18.33 10.88
C TYR A 14 -7.22 -19.24 9.65
N LYS A 15 -7.92 -18.93 8.55
CA LYS A 15 -7.77 -19.64 7.26
C LYS A 15 -6.33 -19.66 6.77
N LEU A 16 -5.66 -18.52 6.81
CA LEU A 16 -4.24 -18.40 6.43
C LEU A 16 -3.34 -19.22 7.34
N ALA A 17 -3.60 -19.20 8.65
CA ALA A 17 -2.76 -19.88 9.63
C ALA A 17 -2.82 -21.41 9.53
N ILE A 18 -3.97 -21.98 9.14
CA ILE A 18 -4.12 -23.44 8.99
C ILE A 18 -3.93 -23.93 7.54
N GLY A 19 -3.82 -23.03 6.57
CA GLY A 19 -3.64 -23.38 5.15
C GLY A 19 -4.89 -23.93 4.46
N GLU A 20 -6.06 -23.86 5.09
CA GLU A 20 -7.31 -24.38 4.53
C GLU A 20 -8.18 -23.27 3.91
N LYS A 21 -8.69 -23.52 2.71
CA LYS A 21 -9.59 -22.58 2.00
C LYS A 21 -11.04 -22.68 2.49
N ASN A 22 -11.46 -23.87 2.93
CA ASN A 22 -12.84 -24.20 3.29
C ASN A 22 -12.98 -24.41 4.80
N VAL A 23 -12.80 -23.32 5.52
CA VAL A 23 -13.03 -23.26 6.95
C VAL A 23 -14.51 -22.91 7.15
N GLY A 24 -15.26 -23.79 7.83
CA GLY A 24 -16.71 -23.59 8.09
C GLY A 24 -17.02 -22.24 8.72
N ASP A 25 -18.27 -21.77 8.63
CA ASP A 25 -18.66 -20.52 9.28
C ASP A 25 -18.61 -20.71 10.80
N PHE A 26 -17.53 -20.24 11.42
CA PHE A 26 -17.38 -20.25 12.86
C PHE A 26 -18.12 -19.06 13.45
N ASN A 27 -18.88 -19.30 14.51
CA ASN A 27 -19.25 -18.23 15.43
C ASN A 27 -17.98 -17.57 16.00
N LEU A 28 -18.09 -16.33 16.46
CA LEU A 28 -16.94 -15.53 16.88
C LEU A 28 -16.15 -16.21 18.01
N ASP A 29 -16.82 -16.77 19.03
CA ASP A 29 -16.13 -17.34 20.19
C ASP A 29 -15.29 -18.59 19.85
N PRO A 30 -15.81 -19.61 19.12
CA PRO A 30 -14.98 -20.72 18.65
C PRO A 30 -13.78 -20.27 17.81
N LEU A 31 -13.97 -19.28 16.94
CA LEU A 31 -12.92 -18.74 16.09
C LEU A 31 -11.81 -18.09 16.92
N VAL A 32 -12.17 -17.26 17.90
CA VAL A 32 -11.22 -16.61 18.81
C VAL A 32 -10.42 -17.64 19.60
N ARG A 33 -11.06 -18.68 20.14
CA ARG A 33 -10.36 -19.74 20.89
C ARG A 33 -9.33 -20.47 20.03
N LYS A 34 -9.72 -20.84 18.80
CA LYS A 34 -8.82 -21.54 17.87
C LYS A 34 -7.64 -20.67 17.45
N LEU A 35 -7.88 -19.39 17.18
CA LEU A 35 -6.83 -18.42 16.85
C LEU A 35 -5.86 -18.23 18.00
N ARG A 36 -6.35 -18.06 19.23
CA ARG A 36 -5.50 -17.93 20.42
C ARG A 36 -4.58 -19.14 20.57
N ASN A 37 -5.12 -20.36 20.44
CA ASN A 37 -4.29 -21.57 20.49
C ASN A 37 -3.14 -21.56 19.47
N ILE A 38 -3.39 -21.07 18.24
CA ILE A 38 -2.35 -20.97 17.21
C ILE A 38 -1.33 -19.88 17.57
N VAL A 39 -1.82 -18.69 17.91
CA VAL A 39 -1.02 -17.49 18.19
C VAL A 39 -0.12 -17.71 19.42
N ASP A 40 -0.65 -18.32 20.48
CA ASP A 40 0.06 -18.55 21.74
C ASP A 40 1.15 -19.63 21.59
N GLN A 41 0.95 -20.60 20.69
CA GLN A 41 1.90 -21.71 20.47
C GLN A 41 2.97 -21.41 19.42
N ASN A 42 2.81 -20.37 18.61
CA ASN A 42 3.68 -20.12 17.46
C ASN A 42 4.32 -18.72 17.50
N LYS A 43 5.51 -18.61 16.93
CA LYS A 43 6.10 -17.32 16.55
C LYS A 43 5.57 -16.96 15.17
N TYR A 44 5.07 -15.73 15.00
CA TYR A 44 4.44 -15.32 13.75
C TYR A 44 4.81 -13.89 13.35
N LEU A 45 4.76 -13.65 12.03
CA LEU A 45 4.74 -12.33 11.42
C LEU A 45 3.38 -12.16 10.75
N LEU A 46 2.59 -11.18 11.21
CA LEU A 46 1.29 -10.87 10.63
C LEU A 46 1.33 -9.50 9.97
N VAL A 47 0.96 -9.43 8.70
CA VAL A 47 0.83 -8.16 7.96
C VAL A 47 -0.66 -7.86 7.76
N LEU A 48 -1.12 -6.76 8.34
CA LEU A 48 -2.45 -6.21 8.13
C LEU A 48 -2.34 -5.06 7.13
N ASP A 49 -2.68 -5.34 5.87
CA ASP A 49 -2.53 -4.39 4.78
C ASP A 49 -3.75 -3.47 4.62
N ASP A 50 -3.50 -2.19 4.29
CA ASP A 50 -4.48 -1.13 4.03
C ASP A 50 -5.60 -1.04 5.09
N VAL A 51 -5.22 -0.89 6.35
CA VAL A 51 -6.19 -0.83 7.45
C VAL A 51 -6.79 0.58 7.58
N TRP A 52 -8.12 0.63 7.64
CA TRP A 52 -8.91 1.82 7.93
C TRP A 52 -9.79 1.57 9.16
N ALA A 53 -9.26 1.87 10.35
CA ALA A 53 -9.92 1.54 11.61
C ALA A 53 -9.74 2.66 12.63
N GLU A 54 -10.84 3.36 12.91
CA GLU A 54 -10.84 4.49 13.84
C GLU A 54 -11.55 4.17 15.18
N ASP A 55 -12.25 3.04 15.23
CA ASP A 55 -12.91 2.57 16.45
C ASP A 55 -11.89 1.90 17.36
N ARG A 56 -11.51 2.63 18.42
CA ARG A 56 -10.51 2.19 19.39
C ARG A 56 -10.93 0.95 20.16
N ILE A 57 -12.21 0.76 20.42
CA ILE A 57 -12.69 -0.41 21.16
C ILE A 57 -12.50 -1.65 20.29
N LYS A 58 -12.92 -1.58 19.03
CA LYS A 58 -12.74 -2.70 18.07
C LYS A 58 -11.29 -3.02 17.78
N CYS A 59 -10.43 -2.00 17.66
CA CYS A 59 -9.01 -2.22 17.43
C CYS A 59 -8.34 -2.87 18.64
N ASN A 60 -8.67 -2.45 19.85
CA ASN A 60 -8.19 -3.08 21.07
C ASN A 60 -8.65 -4.55 21.16
N GLU A 61 -9.92 -4.83 20.88
CA GLU A 61 -10.45 -6.20 20.86
C GLU A 61 -9.67 -7.09 19.88
N LEU A 62 -9.41 -6.62 18.66
CA LEU A 62 -8.61 -7.35 17.67
C LEU A 62 -7.18 -7.60 18.20
N LEU A 63 -6.52 -6.58 18.73
CA LEU A 63 -5.15 -6.68 19.23
C LEU A 63 -5.05 -7.59 20.45
N GLU A 64 -6.03 -7.58 21.34
CA GLU A 64 -6.07 -8.50 22.49
C GLU A 64 -6.20 -9.96 22.06
N ILE A 65 -6.94 -10.24 20.99
CA ILE A 65 -7.06 -11.58 20.41
C ILE A 65 -5.74 -12.00 19.75
N LEU A 66 -5.07 -11.09 19.04
CA LEU A 66 -3.84 -11.40 18.29
C LEU A 66 -2.57 -11.39 19.14
N ILE A 67 -2.50 -10.58 20.18
CA ILE A 67 -1.32 -10.47 21.06
C ILE A 67 -1.45 -11.42 22.27
N GLY A 68 -2.68 -11.86 22.59
CA GLY A 68 -3.00 -12.70 23.73
C GLY A 68 -3.13 -11.89 25.03
N ALA A 69 -3.79 -12.49 26.03
CA ALA A 69 -3.99 -11.91 27.35
C ALA A 69 -2.72 -12.07 28.22
N GLY A 70 -1.65 -11.38 27.86
CA GLY A 70 -0.52 -11.11 28.74
C GLY A 70 0.53 -12.23 28.90
N HIS A 71 1.78 -11.78 28.90
CA HIS A 71 2.98 -12.42 29.47
C HIS A 71 3.67 -13.56 28.70
N VAL A 72 3.03 -14.18 27.70
CA VAL A 72 3.71 -15.09 26.76
C VAL A 72 3.39 -14.73 25.31
N ALA A 73 3.40 -13.44 24.96
CA ALA A 73 3.61 -13.10 23.56
C ALA A 73 4.99 -13.67 23.18
N ASN A 74 5.01 -14.76 22.40
CA ASN A 74 6.24 -15.45 22.00
C ASN A 74 7.29 -14.42 21.61
N LYS A 75 8.39 -14.36 22.38
CA LYS A 75 9.46 -13.36 22.20
C LYS A 75 9.92 -13.42 20.74
N GLY A 76 9.50 -12.43 19.95
CA GLY A 76 9.84 -12.33 18.54
C GLY A 76 8.68 -12.35 17.55
N SER A 77 7.42 -12.52 17.97
CA SER A 77 6.28 -12.26 17.09
C SER A 77 6.15 -10.76 16.78
N ARG A 78 5.66 -10.44 15.58
CA ARG A 78 5.48 -9.07 15.09
C ARG A 78 4.19 -8.93 14.29
N ILE A 79 3.48 -7.83 14.52
CA ILE A 79 2.36 -7.40 13.68
C ILE A 79 2.81 -6.13 12.97
N VAL A 80 2.72 -6.11 11.65
CA VAL A 80 2.97 -4.94 10.81
C VAL A 80 1.62 -4.49 10.26
N VAL A 81 1.31 -3.22 10.45
CA VAL A 81 0.09 -2.61 9.91
C VAL A 81 0.49 -1.56 8.90
N THR A 82 -0.05 -1.63 7.69
CA THR A 82 0.06 -0.56 6.70
C THR A 82 -1.27 0.22 6.71
N THR A 83 -1.18 1.55 6.70
CA THR A 83 -2.36 2.42 6.69
C THR A 83 -2.00 3.77 6.09
N ARG A 84 -2.98 4.46 5.51
CA ARG A 84 -2.86 5.85 5.06
C ARG A 84 -3.25 6.85 6.16
N SER A 85 -3.79 6.39 7.28
CA SER A 85 -4.32 7.24 8.34
C SER A 85 -3.45 7.21 9.60
N LYS A 86 -2.90 8.37 9.97
CA LYS A 86 -2.19 8.54 11.26
C LYS A 86 -3.10 8.25 12.46
N LYS A 87 -4.40 8.49 12.33
CA LYS A 87 -5.40 8.16 13.35
C LYS A 87 -5.53 6.65 13.54
N THR A 88 -5.61 5.88 12.45
CA THR A 88 -5.59 4.40 12.51
C THR A 88 -4.31 3.90 13.19
N ALA A 89 -3.15 4.46 12.84
CA ALA A 89 -1.87 4.08 13.46
C ALA A 89 -1.85 4.31 14.98
N ALA A 90 -2.40 5.45 15.44
CA ALA A 90 -2.52 5.75 16.86
C ALA A 90 -3.49 4.80 17.57
N VAL A 91 -4.63 4.49 16.94
CA VAL A 91 -5.64 3.58 17.49
C VAL A 91 -5.13 2.14 17.58
N MET A 92 -4.32 1.69 16.62
CA MET A 92 -3.69 0.37 16.59
C MET A 92 -2.52 0.18 17.56
N ARG A 93 -2.32 1.12 18.51
CA ARG A 93 -1.25 1.07 19.53
C ARG A 93 0.14 0.84 18.90
N CYS A 94 0.38 1.43 17.73
CA CYS A 94 1.68 1.34 17.09
C CYS A 94 2.70 2.17 17.88
N ASN A 95 3.61 1.50 18.59
CA ASN A 95 4.63 2.17 19.39
C ASN A 95 5.70 2.87 18.54
N HIS A 96 5.94 2.38 17.32
CA HIS A 96 6.98 2.87 16.41
C HIS A 96 6.40 3.02 15.00
N PRO A 97 5.57 4.05 14.74
CA PRO A 97 5.06 4.30 13.41
C PRO A 97 6.22 4.67 12.47
N TYR A 98 6.29 4.00 11.32
CA TYR A 98 7.24 4.35 10.27
C TYR A 98 6.49 5.10 9.17
N GLU A 99 6.73 6.41 9.06
CA GLU A 99 6.14 7.25 8.02
C GLU A 99 6.94 7.09 6.72
N LEU A 100 6.41 6.29 5.80
CA LEU A 100 7.01 6.08 4.48
C LEU A 100 7.15 7.41 3.74
N GLN A 101 8.39 7.76 3.42
CA GLN A 101 8.70 8.93 2.59
C GLN A 101 8.66 8.56 1.10
N GLY A 102 8.65 9.58 0.24
CA GLY A 102 8.95 9.42 -1.17
C GLY A 102 10.37 8.86 -1.39
N LEU A 103 10.65 8.46 -2.63
CA LEU A 103 11.99 8.02 -3.02
C LEU A 103 13.02 9.15 -2.91
N SER A 104 14.30 8.80 -2.89
CA SER A 104 15.37 9.77 -3.15
C SER A 104 15.27 10.31 -4.58
N ASP A 105 15.92 11.45 -4.87
CA ASP A 105 15.95 12.00 -6.23
C ASP A 105 16.68 11.05 -7.19
N GLU A 106 17.72 10.37 -6.70
CA GLU A 106 18.49 9.38 -7.43
C GLU A 106 17.66 8.15 -7.78
N ASP A 107 16.95 7.58 -6.79
CA ASP A 107 16.08 6.41 -6.99
C ASP A 107 14.86 6.76 -7.84
N SER A 108 14.31 7.97 -7.68
CA SER A 108 13.22 8.49 -8.51
C SER A 108 13.64 8.58 -9.98
N TRP A 109 14.83 9.13 -10.24
CA TRP A 109 15.38 9.21 -11.59
C TRP A 109 15.69 7.81 -12.16
N LEU A 110 16.25 6.91 -11.33
CA LEU A 110 16.50 5.53 -11.74
C LEU A 110 15.21 4.80 -12.13
N LEU A 111 14.18 4.89 -11.30
CA LEU A 111 12.86 4.30 -11.56
C LEU A 111 12.23 4.86 -12.84
N PHE A 112 12.36 6.16 -13.06
CA PHE A 112 11.87 6.80 -14.28
C PHE A 112 12.57 6.29 -15.53
N LYS A 113 13.91 6.19 -15.52
CA LYS A 113 14.67 5.63 -16.66
C LYS A 113 14.22 4.21 -17.00
N ILE A 114 14.08 3.36 -15.96
CA ILE A 114 13.63 1.97 -16.12
C ILE A 114 12.23 1.93 -16.76
N THR A 115 11.31 2.78 -16.29
CA THR A 115 9.90 2.72 -16.71
C THR A 115 9.64 3.39 -18.05
N SER A 116 10.39 4.43 -18.40
CA SER A 116 10.32 5.13 -19.71
C SER A 116 11.10 4.45 -20.82
N GLY A 117 11.91 3.43 -20.51
CA GLY A 117 12.80 2.82 -21.49
C GLY A 117 13.92 3.76 -21.94
N MET A 118 14.19 4.80 -21.15
CA MET A 118 15.23 5.77 -21.47
C MET A 118 16.61 5.17 -21.20
N GLU A 119 17.35 4.88 -22.26
CA GLU A 119 18.76 4.50 -22.20
C GLU A 119 19.66 5.70 -21.87
N GLN A 120 20.84 5.43 -21.29
CA GLN A 120 21.78 6.45 -20.80
C GLN A 120 22.35 7.34 -21.92
N GLU A 121 22.29 6.89 -23.17
CA GLU A 121 22.85 7.57 -24.34
C GLU A 121 21.88 8.55 -25.02
N ASN A 122 20.64 8.66 -24.51
CA ASN A 122 19.65 9.56 -25.09
C ASN A 122 20.02 11.04 -24.90
N LEU A 123 19.77 11.83 -25.96
CA LEU A 123 20.02 13.27 -26.10
C LEU A 123 19.88 14.04 -24.78
N HIS A 124 20.87 14.90 -24.48
CA HIS A 124 20.94 15.72 -23.26
C HIS A 124 19.62 16.44 -22.90
N ASP A 125 18.85 16.85 -23.91
CA ASP A 125 17.56 17.53 -23.74
C ASP A 125 16.45 16.60 -23.21
N LEU A 126 16.40 15.33 -23.62
CA LEU A 126 15.49 14.32 -23.07
C LEU A 126 15.81 14.03 -21.60
N VAL A 127 17.09 14.01 -21.23
CA VAL A 127 17.51 13.81 -19.82
C VAL A 127 17.00 14.97 -18.97
N LYS A 128 17.15 16.21 -19.46
CA LYS A 128 16.68 17.40 -18.78
C LYS A 128 15.16 17.38 -18.61
N MET A 129 14.41 17.09 -19.69
CA MET A 129 12.96 16.97 -19.64
C MET A 129 12.50 15.87 -18.68
N GLY A 130 13.11 14.69 -18.75
CA GLY A 130 12.80 13.58 -17.85
C GLY A 130 12.99 13.94 -16.38
N LYS A 131 14.10 14.60 -16.02
CA LYS A 131 14.34 15.05 -14.65
C LYS A 131 13.29 16.05 -14.17
N ASP A 132 12.86 16.97 -15.04
CA ASP A 132 11.80 17.92 -14.70
C ASP A 132 10.44 17.22 -14.50
N ILE A 133 10.14 16.22 -15.32
CA ILE A 133 8.95 15.38 -15.18
C ILE A 133 8.98 14.61 -13.85
N VAL A 134 10.11 14.02 -13.48
CA VAL A 134 10.27 13.29 -12.21
C VAL A 134 10.07 14.22 -11.01
N ARG A 135 10.61 15.44 -11.05
CA ARG A 135 10.38 16.44 -9.99
C ARG A 135 8.88 16.73 -9.80
N LYS A 136 8.11 16.81 -10.90
CA LYS A 136 6.65 16.99 -10.84
C LYS A 136 5.90 15.77 -10.28
N CYS A 137 6.52 14.60 -10.23
CA CYS A 137 5.97 13.40 -9.59
C CYS A 137 6.18 13.39 -8.06
N ALA A 138 6.84 14.40 -7.49
CA ALA A 138 7.08 14.55 -6.06
C ALA A 138 7.67 13.29 -5.39
N ASN A 139 8.55 12.59 -6.10
CA ASN A 139 9.20 11.35 -5.67
C ASN A 139 8.24 10.22 -5.26
N VAL A 140 6.98 10.27 -5.72
CA VAL A 140 5.99 9.20 -5.49
C VAL A 140 6.24 8.06 -6.48
N PRO A 141 6.64 6.85 -6.03
CA PRO A 141 6.99 5.75 -6.93
C PRO A 141 5.91 5.43 -7.96
N LEU A 142 4.63 5.43 -7.53
CA LEU A 142 3.52 5.11 -8.41
C LEU A 142 3.34 6.16 -9.51
N ALA A 143 3.44 7.46 -9.18
CA ALA A 143 3.33 8.54 -10.16
C ALA A 143 4.46 8.44 -11.19
N ILE A 144 5.69 8.19 -10.72
CA ILE A 144 6.86 8.02 -11.59
C ILE A 144 6.67 6.85 -12.56
N LYS A 145 6.25 5.68 -12.05
CA LYS A 145 5.99 4.50 -12.89
C LYS A 145 4.94 4.78 -13.95
N VAL A 146 3.86 5.45 -13.57
CA VAL A 146 2.75 5.79 -14.47
C VAL A 146 3.22 6.70 -15.60
N VAL A 147 3.91 7.80 -15.27
CA VAL A 147 4.43 8.73 -16.27
C VAL A 147 5.49 8.07 -17.14
N GLY A 148 6.45 7.37 -16.53
CA GLY A 148 7.53 6.70 -17.24
C GLY A 148 6.97 5.68 -18.22
N SER A 149 6.11 4.77 -17.77
CA SER A 149 5.50 3.77 -18.65
C SER A 149 4.64 4.39 -19.75
N PHE A 150 3.98 5.52 -19.50
CA PHE A 150 3.28 6.25 -20.55
C PHE A 150 4.23 6.81 -21.62
N LEU A 151 5.41 7.28 -21.22
CA LEU A 151 6.43 7.84 -22.11
C LEU A 151 7.26 6.79 -22.84
N TYR A 152 7.11 5.51 -22.52
CA TYR A 152 7.80 4.42 -23.21
C TYR A 152 7.47 4.41 -24.71
N GLY A 153 8.51 4.52 -25.54
CA GLY A 153 8.36 4.55 -27.00
C GLY A 153 7.72 5.83 -27.57
N GLN A 154 7.48 6.85 -26.74
CA GLN A 154 6.91 8.13 -27.17
C GLN A 154 7.98 9.07 -27.75
N ASN A 155 7.56 9.96 -28.65
CA ASN A 155 8.43 10.97 -29.24
C ASN A 155 8.64 12.20 -28.34
N GLU A 156 9.61 13.04 -28.70
CA GLU A 156 9.99 14.22 -27.91
C GLU A 156 8.83 15.22 -27.70
N ASP A 157 7.92 15.35 -28.66
CA ASP A 157 6.76 16.24 -28.54
C ASP A 157 5.79 15.78 -27.45
N THR A 158 5.56 14.47 -27.32
CA THR A 158 4.77 13.89 -26.22
C THR A 158 5.47 14.12 -24.88
N TRP A 159 6.79 13.96 -24.81
CA TRP A 159 7.57 14.26 -23.60
C TRP A 159 7.42 15.73 -23.19
N ARG A 160 7.53 16.66 -24.14
CA ARG A 160 7.36 18.09 -23.90
C ARG A 160 5.93 18.44 -23.46
N CYS A 161 4.92 17.80 -24.05
CA CYS A 161 3.52 17.95 -23.64
C CYS A 161 3.31 17.53 -22.19
N ILE A 162 3.80 16.34 -21.80
CA ILE A 162 3.74 15.86 -20.42
C ILE A 162 4.53 16.77 -19.47
N GLN A 163 5.72 17.21 -19.88
CA GLN A 163 6.52 18.14 -19.09
C GLN A 163 5.76 19.45 -18.84
N GLN A 164 5.05 20.00 -19.82
CA GLN A 164 4.37 21.29 -19.67
C GLN A 164 3.02 21.18 -18.98
N HIS A 165 2.20 20.20 -19.36
CA HIS A 165 0.78 20.13 -18.99
C HIS A 165 0.41 18.94 -18.10
N GLY A 166 1.36 18.03 -17.83
CA GLY A 166 1.13 16.82 -17.05
C GLY A 166 0.29 15.77 -17.79
N LEU A 167 0.10 14.63 -17.14
CA LEU A 167 -0.65 13.49 -17.70
C LEU A 167 -2.14 13.77 -17.93
N SER A 168 -2.72 14.78 -17.27
CA SER A 168 -4.13 15.15 -17.47
C SER A 168 -4.42 15.78 -18.84
N ALA A 169 -3.38 16.25 -19.54
CA ALA A 169 -3.52 16.92 -20.82
C ALA A 169 -3.46 15.97 -22.02
N THR A 170 -3.14 14.69 -21.80
CA THR A 170 -3.13 13.72 -22.89
C THR A 170 -4.56 13.29 -23.22
N ARG A 171 -4.91 13.35 -24.50
CA ARG A 171 -6.26 13.01 -24.98
C ARG A 171 -6.57 11.56 -24.59
N LYS A 172 -7.77 11.36 -24.04
CA LYS A 172 -8.38 10.09 -23.61
C LYS A 172 -7.91 8.90 -24.44
N ASP A 173 -6.83 8.28 -24.00
CA ASP A 173 -6.50 6.93 -24.42
C ASP A 173 -7.21 6.02 -23.42
N GLU A 174 -8.17 5.23 -23.91
CA GLU A 174 -9.02 4.36 -23.07
C GLU A 174 -8.18 3.29 -22.33
N ASN A 175 -6.95 3.05 -22.79
CA ASN A 175 -5.95 2.19 -22.15
C ASN A 175 -5.04 2.91 -21.13
N SER A 176 -5.20 4.21 -20.90
CA SER A 176 -4.38 4.91 -19.92
C SER A 176 -4.77 4.51 -18.48
N ILE A 177 -3.78 4.35 -17.61
CA ILE A 177 -3.98 4.08 -16.18
C ILE A 177 -4.59 5.28 -15.43
N ILE A 178 -4.71 6.44 -16.09
CA ILE A 178 -5.15 7.71 -15.50
C ILE A 178 -6.63 7.70 -15.08
N PRO A 179 -7.59 7.28 -15.93
CA PRO A 179 -8.96 7.01 -15.50
C PRO A 179 -9.06 6.09 -14.29
N ILE A 180 -8.22 5.04 -14.23
CA ILE A 180 -8.23 4.05 -13.14
C ILE A 180 -7.72 4.66 -11.83
N LEU A 181 -6.64 5.44 -11.89
CA LEU A 181 -6.09 6.14 -10.72
C LEU A 181 -7.03 7.25 -10.25
N LYS A 182 -7.65 7.98 -11.17
CA LYS A 182 -8.64 9.01 -10.87
C LYS A 182 -9.87 8.40 -10.19
N PHE A 183 -10.40 7.32 -10.73
CA PHE A 183 -11.52 6.58 -10.12
C PHE A 183 -11.14 6.06 -8.72
N SER A 184 -9.94 5.49 -8.57
CA SER A 184 -9.46 5.01 -7.27
C SER A 184 -9.31 6.15 -6.24
N TYR A 185 -8.91 7.34 -6.69
CA TYR A 185 -8.79 8.53 -5.85
C TYR A 185 -10.16 9.09 -5.44
N GLU A 186 -11.12 9.18 -6.38
CA GLU A 186 -12.49 9.64 -6.10
C GLU A 186 -13.25 8.70 -5.14
N GLN A 187 -12.83 7.44 -5.04
CA GLN A 187 -13.38 6.47 -4.09
C GLN A 187 -12.76 6.57 -2.68
N LEU A 188 -11.71 7.37 -2.48
CA LEU A 188 -11.18 7.66 -1.15
C LEU A 188 -12.01 8.81 -0.56
N SER A 189 -12.69 8.53 0.56
CA SER A 189 -13.47 9.54 1.29
C SER A 189 -12.57 10.71 1.70
N PRO A 190 -13.10 11.96 1.79
CA PRO A 190 -12.33 13.14 2.20
C PRO A 190 -11.59 12.96 3.54
#